data_AF-A0A1A2YV81-F1
#
_entry.id   AF-A0A1A2YV81-F1
#
_cell.length_a   1.000
_cell.length_b   1.000
_cell.length_c   1.000
_cell.angle_alpha   90.00
_cell.angle_beta   90.00
_cell.angle_gamma   90.00
#
_symmetry.space_group_name_H-M   'P 1'
#
loop_
_entity.id
_entity.type
_entity.pdbx_description
1 polymer ?
#
loop_
_entity_poly.entity_id
_entity_poly.type
_entity_poly.pdbx_seq_one_letter_code
_entity_poly.pdbx_strand_id
1 'polypeptide(L)'
;MQRRRLEPQQRREQLLDAAAALFAEQPYEDVMVEDIAARAGVSRASLYHYFPSKRDLYVAIFTRASQRLLARANPDPQLPLAAQLASGLQAHIQYFADHPFEAIAINRGALSDDPAIQAIITEELNVIGQRMADKLVAEGGPRDATEIAIEGWLAFVRAACVKWIQSQKITRADLTELCLRAFDCVPGYAGTPDARPGERSIEGVRRGAFGSVVRLTMAIGGVEGWKATAGDIIAKVQRGRAAEPQCKSPMDG
;
A
#
# COMPACT_ATOMS: atom_id res chain seq x y z
N MET A 1 32.06 -23.90 -22.64
CA MET A 1 31.36 -22.66 -22.22
C MET A 1 31.60 -22.46 -20.73
N GLN A 2 32.41 -21.47 -20.35
CA GLN A 2 32.72 -21.16 -18.95
C GLN A 2 31.47 -20.57 -18.28
N ARG A 3 30.92 -21.23 -17.25
CA ARG A 3 29.88 -20.64 -16.39
C ARG A 3 30.51 -19.42 -15.70
N ARG A 4 30.22 -18.22 -16.21
CA ARG A 4 30.61 -16.97 -15.57
C ARG A 4 30.01 -16.97 -14.16
N ARG A 5 30.86 -17.05 -13.14
CA ARG A 5 30.43 -17.00 -11.74
C ARG A 5 29.78 -15.64 -11.52
N LEU A 6 28.46 -15.64 -11.32
CA LEU A 6 27.73 -14.41 -11.07
C LEU A 6 28.14 -13.88 -9.69
N GLU A 7 28.25 -12.56 -9.57
CA GLU A 7 28.57 -11.92 -8.31
C GLU A 7 27.51 -12.30 -7.26
N PRO A 8 27.87 -12.42 -5.96
CA PRO A 8 26.94 -12.86 -4.92
C PRO A 8 25.61 -12.10 -4.92
N GLN A 9 25.63 -10.79 -5.18
CA GLN A 9 24.42 -9.96 -5.27
C GLN A 9 23.57 -10.32 -6.50
N GLN A 10 24.18 -10.54 -7.67
CA GLN A 10 23.47 -10.96 -8.88
C GLN A 10 22.85 -12.35 -8.72
N ARG A 11 23.47 -13.22 -7.90
CA ARG A 11 22.89 -14.50 -7.51
C ARG A 11 21.65 -14.33 -6.65
N ARG A 12 21.74 -13.48 -5.64
CA ARG A 12 20.63 -13.17 -4.75
C ARG A 12 19.43 -12.63 -5.53
N GLU A 13 19.64 -11.69 -6.44
CA GLU A 13 18.58 -11.13 -7.29
C GLU A 13 17.91 -12.18 -8.17
N GLN A 14 18.69 -13.05 -8.83
CA GLN A 14 18.11 -14.11 -9.67
C GLN A 14 17.24 -15.10 -8.87
N LEU A 15 17.67 -15.44 -7.64
CA LEU A 15 16.89 -16.29 -6.76
C LEU A 15 15.55 -15.65 -6.38
N LEU A 16 15.56 -14.35 -6.07
CA LEU A 16 14.36 -13.60 -5.73
C LEU A 16 13.41 -13.49 -6.94
N ASP A 17 13.93 -13.28 -8.14
CA ASP A 17 13.12 -13.23 -9.37
C ASP A 17 12.45 -14.57 -9.68
N ALA A 18 13.20 -15.68 -9.58
CA ALA A 18 12.67 -17.02 -9.79
C ALA A 18 11.59 -17.40 -8.77
N ALA A 19 11.81 -17.01 -7.50
CA ALA A 19 10.87 -17.23 -6.42
C ALA A 19 9.59 -16.39 -6.60
N ALA A 20 9.73 -15.10 -6.90
CA ALA A 20 8.59 -14.20 -7.12
C ALA A 20 7.69 -14.69 -8.26
N ALA A 21 8.27 -15.20 -9.35
CA ALA A 21 7.51 -15.79 -10.45
C ALA A 21 6.66 -17.00 -9.99
N LEU A 22 7.26 -17.94 -9.25
CA LEU A 22 6.53 -19.11 -8.74
C LEU A 22 5.44 -18.73 -7.74
N PHE A 23 5.72 -17.82 -6.80
CA PHE A 23 4.72 -17.32 -5.85
C PHE A 23 3.62 -16.48 -6.50
N ALA A 24 3.86 -15.93 -7.69
CA ALA A 24 2.82 -15.28 -8.47
C ALA A 24 1.94 -16.29 -9.20
N GLU A 25 2.48 -17.43 -9.60
CA GLU A 25 1.77 -18.49 -10.34
C GLU A 25 0.94 -19.40 -9.42
N GLN A 26 1.40 -19.68 -8.19
CA GLN A 26 0.84 -20.68 -7.30
C GLN A 26 0.71 -20.17 -5.85
N PRO A 27 -0.25 -20.70 -5.04
CA PRO A 27 -0.33 -20.41 -3.61
C PRO A 27 0.99 -20.71 -2.88
N TYR A 28 1.29 -19.95 -1.82
CA TYR A 28 2.55 -20.08 -1.07
C TYR A 28 2.85 -21.51 -0.62
N GLU A 29 1.84 -22.26 -0.15
CA GLU A 29 2.01 -23.62 0.35
C GLU A 29 2.39 -24.62 -0.74
N ASP A 30 1.93 -24.41 -1.97
CA ASP A 30 2.15 -25.30 -3.11
C ASP A 30 3.53 -25.11 -3.75
N VAL A 31 4.19 -23.97 -3.50
CA VAL A 31 5.53 -23.69 -4.02
C VAL A 31 6.59 -24.49 -3.25
N MET A 32 7.31 -25.34 -3.98
CA MET A 32 8.46 -26.11 -3.46
C MET A 32 9.79 -25.37 -3.69
N VAL A 33 10.72 -25.49 -2.74
CA VAL A 33 12.04 -24.82 -2.82
C VAL A 33 12.87 -25.41 -3.97
N GLU A 34 12.67 -26.69 -4.27
CA GLU A 34 13.25 -27.41 -5.38
C GLU A 34 12.90 -26.77 -6.72
N ASP A 35 11.65 -26.38 -6.91
CA ASP A 35 11.18 -25.74 -8.15
C ASP A 35 11.81 -24.36 -8.33
N ILE A 36 11.96 -23.61 -7.22
CA ILE A 36 12.66 -22.32 -7.23
C ILE A 36 14.13 -22.50 -7.63
N ALA A 37 14.82 -23.48 -7.02
CA ALA A 37 16.21 -23.76 -7.32
C ALA A 37 16.39 -24.20 -8.79
N ALA A 38 15.51 -25.07 -9.28
CA ALA A 38 15.49 -25.52 -10.67
C ALA A 38 15.26 -24.34 -11.64
N ARG A 39 14.28 -23.48 -11.35
CA ARG A 39 13.98 -22.28 -12.15
C ARG A 39 15.13 -21.28 -12.18
N ALA A 40 15.83 -21.10 -11.06
CA ALA A 40 17.01 -20.26 -10.97
C ALA A 40 18.28 -20.91 -11.57
N GLY A 41 18.24 -22.20 -11.91
CA GLY A 41 19.40 -22.95 -12.44
C GLY A 41 20.50 -23.16 -11.40
N VAL A 42 20.13 -23.32 -10.12
CA VAL A 42 21.06 -23.55 -8.99
C VAL A 42 20.70 -24.82 -8.22
N SER A 43 21.61 -25.28 -7.36
CA SER A 43 21.30 -26.39 -6.46
C SER A 43 20.46 -25.92 -5.26
N ARG A 44 19.70 -26.85 -4.67
CA ARG A 44 18.99 -26.62 -3.40
C ARG A 44 19.92 -26.09 -2.31
N ALA A 45 21.10 -26.69 -2.14
CA ALA A 45 22.11 -26.23 -1.19
C ALA A 45 22.56 -24.78 -1.45
N SER A 46 22.70 -24.39 -2.72
CA SER A 46 23.04 -23.01 -3.08
C SER A 46 21.91 -22.05 -2.74
N LEU A 47 20.63 -22.42 -2.88
CA LEU A 47 19.51 -21.57 -2.47
C LEU A 47 19.51 -21.37 -0.96
N TYR A 48 19.64 -22.45 -0.18
CA TYR A 48 19.67 -22.40 1.29
C TYR A 48 20.83 -21.58 1.86
N HIS A 49 21.94 -21.47 1.12
CA HIS A 49 23.04 -20.59 1.49
C HIS A 49 22.63 -19.10 1.52
N TYR A 50 21.73 -18.66 0.64
CA TYR A 50 21.25 -17.26 0.60
C TYR A 50 20.00 -17.04 1.45
N PHE A 51 19.14 -18.05 1.55
CA PHE A 51 17.84 -17.97 2.20
C PHE A 51 17.59 -19.23 3.03
N PRO A 52 17.69 -19.16 4.37
CA PRO A 52 17.60 -20.32 5.24
C PRO A 52 16.26 -21.07 5.15
N SER A 53 15.19 -20.39 4.74
CA SER A 53 13.86 -20.99 4.56
C SER A 53 13.07 -20.40 3.39
N LYS A 54 12.00 -21.08 2.98
CA LYS A 54 11.00 -20.58 2.01
C LYS A 54 10.39 -19.26 2.49
N ARG A 55 10.16 -19.12 3.80
CA ARG A 55 9.67 -17.90 4.44
C ARG A 55 10.68 -16.77 4.31
N ASP A 56 11.96 -17.00 4.60
CA ASP A 56 13.00 -15.96 4.49
C ASP A 56 13.16 -15.44 3.07
N LEU A 57 13.06 -16.35 2.10
CA LEU A 57 13.05 -15.99 0.68
C LEU A 57 11.82 -15.13 0.32
N TYR A 58 10.65 -15.50 0.83
CA TYR A 58 9.42 -14.74 0.64
C TYR A 58 9.50 -13.35 1.29
N VAL A 59 9.91 -13.25 2.55
CA VAL A 59 10.16 -11.97 3.25
C VAL A 59 11.15 -11.09 2.46
N ALA A 60 12.22 -11.67 1.94
CA ALA A 60 13.21 -10.92 1.17
C ALA A 60 12.66 -10.35 -0.15
N ILE A 61 11.65 -10.97 -0.77
CA ILE A 61 10.95 -10.39 -1.93
C ILE A 61 10.24 -9.11 -1.51
N PHE A 62 9.54 -9.10 -0.36
CA PHE A 62 8.87 -7.90 0.15
C PHE A 62 9.87 -6.82 0.54
N THR A 63 10.97 -7.18 1.21
CA THR A 63 12.03 -6.22 1.55
C THR A 63 12.60 -5.56 0.29
N ARG A 64 12.89 -6.35 -0.74
CA ARG A 64 13.39 -5.83 -2.03
C ARG A 64 12.36 -4.92 -2.69
N ALA A 65 11.10 -5.33 -2.73
CA ALA A 65 10.03 -4.54 -3.33
C ALA A 65 9.86 -3.20 -2.62
N SER A 66 9.85 -3.22 -1.29
CA SER A 66 9.76 -2.03 -0.45
C SER A 66 10.90 -1.06 -0.67
N GLN A 67 12.15 -1.56 -0.69
CA GLN A 67 13.32 -0.73 -0.98
C GLN A 67 13.26 -0.09 -2.37
N ARG A 68 12.81 -0.83 -3.40
CA ARG A 68 12.64 -0.30 -4.75
C ARG A 68 11.53 0.75 -4.83
N LEU A 69 10.42 0.56 -4.12
CA LEU A 69 9.33 1.53 -4.03
C LEU A 69 9.78 2.81 -3.34
N LEU A 70 10.46 2.71 -2.20
CA LEU A 70 11.01 3.86 -1.47
C LEU A 70 12.04 4.64 -2.30
N ALA A 71 12.90 3.93 -3.06
CA ALA A 71 13.87 4.56 -3.94
C ALA A 71 13.21 5.34 -5.10
N ARG A 72 12.05 4.88 -5.58
CA ARG A 72 11.26 5.57 -6.62
C ARG A 72 10.39 6.71 -6.04
N ALA A 73 10.01 6.64 -4.76
CA ALA A 73 9.22 7.65 -4.05
C ALA A 73 10.06 8.88 -3.66
N ASN A 74 10.67 9.52 -4.64
CA ASN A 74 11.48 10.73 -4.49
C ASN A 74 11.01 11.83 -5.45
N PRO A 75 9.85 12.45 -5.21
CA PRO A 75 9.34 13.52 -6.06
C PRO A 75 10.25 14.76 -5.99
N ASP A 76 10.33 15.50 -7.09
CA ASP A 76 11.07 16.77 -7.13
C ASP A 76 10.44 17.76 -6.14
N PRO A 77 11.17 18.18 -5.08
CA PRO A 77 10.62 19.06 -4.05
C PRO A 77 10.27 20.45 -4.57
N GLN A 78 10.75 20.86 -5.76
CA GLN A 78 10.49 22.16 -6.36
C GLN A 78 9.13 22.22 -7.09
N LEU A 79 8.51 21.07 -7.37
CA LEU A 79 7.21 21.02 -8.04
C LEU A 79 6.07 21.33 -7.06
N PRO A 80 4.91 21.85 -7.53
CA PRO A 80 3.71 21.94 -6.70
C PRO A 80 3.32 20.57 -6.12
N LEU A 81 2.75 20.54 -4.92
CA LEU A 81 2.38 19.30 -4.22
C LEU A 81 1.53 18.36 -5.10
N ALA A 82 0.56 18.91 -5.83
CA ALA A 82 -0.28 18.15 -6.76
C ALA A 82 0.54 17.43 -7.86
N ALA A 83 1.57 18.08 -8.41
CA ALA A 83 2.44 17.49 -9.41
C ALA A 83 3.39 16.43 -8.80
N GLN A 84 3.87 16.67 -7.58
CA GLN A 84 4.64 15.66 -6.82
C GLN A 84 3.81 14.39 -6.60
N LEU A 85 2.56 14.52 -6.15
CA LEU A 85 1.64 13.41 -5.95
C LEU A 85 1.37 12.63 -7.24
N ALA A 86 1.07 13.34 -8.34
CA ALA A 86 0.83 12.71 -9.64
C ALA A 86 2.07 11.92 -10.11
N SER A 87 3.27 12.51 -10.04
CA SER A 87 4.51 11.82 -10.41
C SER A 87 4.80 10.59 -9.53
N GLY A 88 4.54 10.69 -8.22
CA GLY A 88 4.73 9.60 -7.27
C GLY A 88 3.79 8.43 -7.55
N LEU A 89 2.51 8.72 -7.80
CA LEU A 89 1.51 7.72 -8.19
C LEU A 89 1.88 7.03 -9.51
N GLN A 90 2.30 7.80 -10.52
CA GLN A 90 2.73 7.23 -11.80
C GLN A 90 3.94 6.31 -11.63
N ALA A 91 4.94 6.73 -10.84
CA ALA A 91 6.11 5.90 -10.54
C ALA A 91 5.74 4.61 -9.80
N HIS A 92 4.80 4.70 -8.84
CA HIS A 92 4.27 3.56 -8.11
C HIS A 92 3.52 2.59 -9.04
N ILE A 93 2.56 3.08 -9.83
CA ILE A 93 1.80 2.24 -10.78
C ILE A 93 2.73 1.61 -11.83
N GLN A 94 3.73 2.35 -12.31
CA GLN A 94 4.73 1.83 -13.24
C GLN A 94 5.56 0.70 -12.60
N TYR A 95 5.97 0.84 -11.33
CA TYR A 95 6.67 -0.24 -10.61
C TYR A 95 5.85 -1.54 -10.60
N PHE A 96 4.57 -1.44 -10.26
CA PHE A 96 3.66 -2.58 -10.22
C PHE A 96 3.46 -3.21 -11.61
N ALA A 97 3.48 -2.40 -12.68
CA ALA A 97 3.45 -2.88 -14.05
C ALA A 97 4.76 -3.55 -14.51
N ASP A 98 5.91 -3.05 -14.07
CA ASP A 98 7.24 -3.61 -14.38
C ASP A 98 7.52 -4.92 -13.61
N HIS A 99 6.94 -5.06 -12.42
CA HIS A 99 7.16 -6.16 -11.50
C HIS A 99 5.86 -6.89 -11.11
N PRO A 100 5.07 -7.39 -12.08
CA PRO A 100 3.74 -7.95 -11.81
C PRO A 100 3.80 -9.19 -10.93
N PHE A 101 4.87 -9.99 -11.01
CA PHE A 101 5.03 -11.16 -10.16
C PHE A 101 5.23 -10.80 -8.70
N GLU A 102 6.06 -9.79 -8.40
CA GLU A 102 6.21 -9.30 -7.02
C GLU A 102 4.88 -8.74 -6.52
N ALA A 103 4.22 -7.92 -7.33
CA ALA A 103 2.92 -7.34 -6.99
C ALA A 103 1.84 -8.39 -6.69
N ILE A 104 1.77 -9.47 -7.48
CA ILE A 104 0.80 -10.55 -7.28
C ILE A 104 1.19 -11.41 -6.07
N ALA A 105 2.47 -11.80 -5.97
CA ALA A 105 2.97 -12.60 -4.86
C ALA A 105 2.72 -11.92 -3.51
N ILE A 106 2.90 -10.59 -3.45
CA ILE A 106 2.67 -9.77 -2.25
C ILE A 106 1.23 -9.85 -1.72
N ASN A 107 0.26 -10.18 -2.57
CA ASN A 107 -1.17 -10.11 -2.24
C ASN A 107 -1.91 -11.46 -2.28
N ARG A 108 -1.28 -12.51 -2.81
CA ARG A 108 -1.88 -13.87 -2.88
C ARG A 108 -1.58 -14.77 -1.67
N GLY A 109 -0.60 -14.43 -0.83
CA GLY A 109 -0.07 -15.38 0.16
C GLY A 109 -0.86 -15.47 1.47
N ALA A 110 -0.95 -16.69 2.02
CA ALA A 110 -1.38 -16.95 3.41
C ALA A 110 -0.47 -16.28 4.46
N LEU A 111 0.73 -15.87 4.07
CA LEU A 111 1.67 -15.08 4.86
C LEU A 111 1.49 -13.57 4.68
N SER A 112 0.40 -13.09 4.08
CA SER A 112 0.08 -11.66 4.10
C SER A 112 0.05 -11.13 5.53
N ASP A 113 -0.36 -11.94 6.50
CA ASP A 113 -0.45 -11.59 7.93
C ASP A 113 0.84 -11.91 8.72
N ASP A 114 1.93 -12.27 8.03
CA ASP A 114 3.23 -12.51 8.65
C ASP A 114 3.76 -11.22 9.32
N PRO A 115 4.13 -11.25 10.61
CA PRO A 115 4.57 -10.05 11.32
C PRO A 115 5.77 -9.34 10.68
N ALA A 116 6.69 -10.07 10.08
CA ALA A 116 7.86 -9.48 9.42
C ALA A 116 7.45 -8.74 8.14
N ILE A 117 6.51 -9.32 7.38
CA ILE A 117 5.97 -8.69 6.17
C ILE A 117 5.13 -7.47 6.52
N GLN A 118 4.28 -7.57 7.55
CA GLN A 118 3.49 -6.45 8.06
C GLN A 118 4.38 -5.31 8.54
N ALA A 119 5.48 -5.61 9.23
CA ALA A 119 6.45 -4.59 9.64
C ALA A 119 7.11 -3.89 8.44
N ILE A 120 7.49 -4.63 7.39
CA ILE A 120 8.07 -4.05 6.17
C ILE A 120 7.07 -3.12 5.49
N ILE A 121 5.82 -3.55 5.31
CA ILE A 121 4.78 -2.74 4.67
C ILE A 121 4.49 -1.49 5.53
N THR A 122 4.32 -1.67 6.84
CA THR A 122 4.06 -0.56 7.77
C THR A 122 5.18 0.48 7.72
N GLU A 123 6.44 0.04 7.76
CA GLU A 123 7.59 0.95 7.70
C GLU A 123 7.65 1.71 6.37
N GLU A 124 7.42 1.03 5.25
CA GLU A 124 7.34 1.66 3.92
C GLU A 124 6.30 2.78 3.89
N LEU A 125 5.08 2.47 4.33
CA LEU A 125 3.96 3.41 4.32
C LEU A 125 4.21 4.55 5.32
N ASN A 126 4.83 4.28 6.47
CA ASN A 126 5.20 5.31 7.45
C ASN A 126 6.21 6.30 6.86
N VAL A 127 7.26 5.82 6.20
CA VAL A 127 8.29 6.69 5.61
C VAL A 127 7.69 7.62 4.55
N ILE A 128 6.82 7.10 3.67
CA ILE A 128 6.16 7.90 2.63
C ILE A 128 5.12 8.83 3.26
N GLY A 129 4.31 8.29 4.17
CA GLY A 129 3.22 9.00 4.83
C GLY A 129 3.68 10.18 5.67
N GLN A 130 4.74 10.01 6.47
CA GLN A 130 5.32 11.10 7.27
C GLN A 130 5.82 12.26 6.40
N ARG A 131 6.52 11.95 5.29
CA ARG A 131 6.97 12.98 4.34
C ARG A 131 5.82 13.79 3.73
N MET A 132 4.69 13.14 3.46
CA MET A 132 3.49 13.78 2.93
C MET A 132 2.76 14.58 4.03
N ALA A 133 2.66 14.01 5.22
CA ALA A 133 1.99 14.62 6.37
C ALA A 133 2.68 15.91 6.77
N ASP A 134 4.01 15.92 6.91
CA ASP A 134 4.75 17.10 7.31
C ASP A 134 4.56 18.28 6.33
N LYS A 135 4.49 18.00 5.02
CA LYS A 135 4.21 19.03 4.00
C LYS A 135 2.81 19.62 4.17
N LEU A 136 1.79 18.77 4.31
CA LEU A 136 0.40 19.20 4.42
C LEU A 136 0.09 19.88 5.77
N VAL A 137 0.76 19.46 6.83
CA VAL A 137 0.68 20.13 8.14
C VAL A 137 1.32 21.52 8.07
N ALA A 138 2.44 21.67 7.36
CA ALA A 138 3.06 22.98 7.13
C ALA A 138 2.15 23.92 6.30
N GLU A 139 1.29 23.38 5.45
CA GLU A 139 0.26 24.10 4.69
C GLU A 139 -1.02 24.41 5.53
N GLY A 140 -1.03 24.07 6.83
CA GLY A 140 -2.11 24.39 7.77
C GLY A 140 -3.07 23.25 8.08
N GLY A 141 -2.78 22.02 7.62
CA GLY A 141 -3.56 20.84 7.97
C GLY A 141 -3.41 20.43 9.44
N PRO A 142 -4.49 20.01 10.13
CA PRO A 142 -4.41 19.47 11.50
C PRO A 142 -3.70 18.12 11.51
N ARG A 143 -2.59 18.02 12.26
CA ARG A 143 -1.66 16.87 12.26
C ARG A 143 -2.35 15.50 12.30
N ASP A 144 -3.11 15.23 13.36
CA ASP A 144 -3.72 13.91 13.55
C ASP A 144 -4.67 13.52 12.40
N ALA A 145 -5.49 14.46 11.91
CA ALA A 145 -6.41 14.17 10.82
C ALA A 145 -5.68 14.00 9.48
N THR A 146 -4.62 14.77 9.25
CA THR A 146 -3.75 14.65 8.06
C THR A 146 -3.04 13.30 8.05
N GLU A 147 -2.44 12.88 9.16
CA GLU A 147 -1.76 11.59 9.28
C GLU A 147 -2.72 10.42 9.02
N ILE A 148 -3.91 10.42 9.65
CA ILE A 148 -4.95 9.41 9.44
C ILE A 148 -5.41 9.37 7.97
N ALA A 149 -5.63 10.54 7.35
CA ALA A 149 -6.10 10.61 5.98
C ALA A 149 -5.05 10.09 4.98
N ILE A 150 -3.77 10.39 5.22
CA ILE A 150 -2.66 9.91 4.38
C ILE A 150 -2.47 8.40 4.54
N GLU A 151 -2.50 7.87 5.76
CA GLU A 151 -2.40 6.42 5.99
C GLU A 151 -3.52 5.68 5.26
N GLY A 152 -4.77 6.14 5.42
CA GLY A 152 -5.93 5.57 4.72
C GLY A 152 -5.82 5.66 3.19
N TRP A 153 -5.32 6.79 2.67
CA TRP A 153 -5.12 6.97 1.24
C TRP A 153 -4.01 6.05 0.70
N LEU A 154 -2.88 5.91 1.38
CA LEU A 154 -1.80 5.01 0.98
C LEU A 154 -2.27 3.55 0.94
N ALA A 155 -3.06 3.13 1.93
CA ALA A 155 -3.69 1.81 1.95
C ALA A 155 -4.65 1.62 0.74
N PHE A 156 -5.45 2.64 0.42
CA PHE A 156 -6.31 2.64 -0.76
C PHE A 156 -5.52 2.49 -2.07
N VAL A 157 -4.45 3.30 -2.27
CA VAL A 157 -3.61 3.26 -3.47
C VAL A 157 -3.04 1.86 -3.70
N ARG A 158 -2.51 1.24 -2.63
CA ARG A 158 -1.98 -0.13 -2.69
C ARG A 158 -3.06 -1.12 -3.11
N ALA A 159 -4.23 -1.11 -2.47
CA ALA A 159 -5.33 -2.01 -2.81
C ALA A 159 -5.81 -1.82 -4.26
N ALA A 160 -5.90 -0.57 -4.73
CA ALA A 160 -6.29 -0.24 -6.10
C ALA A 160 -5.29 -0.76 -7.14
N CYS A 161 -3.98 -0.60 -6.92
CA CYS A 161 -2.94 -1.09 -7.83
C CYS A 161 -2.97 -2.62 -7.98
N VAL A 162 -3.17 -3.32 -6.87
CA VAL A 162 -3.27 -4.78 -6.85
C VAL A 162 -4.48 -5.27 -7.63
N LYS A 163 -5.64 -4.66 -7.39
CA LYS A 163 -6.87 -4.97 -8.13
C LYS A 163 -6.72 -4.67 -9.61
N TRP A 164 -6.02 -3.60 -9.95
CA TRP A 164 -5.76 -3.21 -11.32
C TRP A 164 -4.88 -4.23 -12.05
N ILE A 165 -3.78 -4.72 -11.47
CA ILE A 165 -2.93 -5.75 -12.10
C ILE A 165 -3.70 -7.03 -12.40
N GLN A 166 -4.61 -7.42 -11.51
CA GLN A 166 -5.40 -8.65 -11.69
C GLN A 166 -6.47 -8.54 -12.77
N SER A 167 -7.00 -7.34 -13.03
CA SER A 167 -8.18 -7.15 -13.90
C SER A 167 -7.87 -6.41 -15.20
N GLN A 168 -6.95 -5.44 -15.15
CA GLN A 168 -6.54 -4.53 -16.22
C GLN A 168 -7.71 -3.93 -17.03
N LYS A 169 -8.86 -3.72 -16.38
CA LYS A 169 -10.09 -3.23 -17.03
C LYS A 169 -10.12 -1.72 -17.27
N ILE A 170 -9.22 -0.97 -16.63
CA ILE A 170 -9.06 0.47 -16.78
C ILE A 170 -7.61 0.79 -17.17
N THR A 171 -7.37 1.94 -17.78
CA THR A 171 -6.01 2.34 -18.15
C THR A 171 -5.20 2.76 -16.90
N ARG A 172 -3.87 2.86 -17.04
CA ARG A 172 -3.01 3.40 -15.98
C ARG A 172 -3.38 4.84 -15.63
N ALA A 173 -3.75 5.64 -16.64
CA ALA A 173 -4.19 7.02 -16.46
C ALA A 173 -5.47 7.08 -15.62
N ASP A 174 -6.45 6.22 -15.91
CA ASP A 174 -7.70 6.14 -15.14
C ASP A 174 -7.43 5.75 -13.68
N LEU A 175 -6.50 4.82 -13.43
CA LEU A 175 -6.09 4.45 -12.07
C LEU A 175 -5.41 5.62 -11.34
N THR A 176 -4.49 6.33 -12.01
CA THR A 176 -3.84 7.52 -11.43
C THR A 176 -4.88 8.58 -11.05
N GLU A 177 -5.82 8.88 -11.95
CA GLU A 177 -6.89 9.84 -11.71
C GLU A 177 -7.79 9.42 -10.55
N LEU A 178 -8.15 8.13 -10.47
CA LEU A 178 -8.92 7.59 -9.35
C LEU A 178 -8.20 7.81 -8.01
N CYS A 179 -6.88 7.54 -7.96
CA CYS A 179 -6.07 7.75 -6.77
C CYS A 179 -5.91 9.22 -6.40
N LEU A 180 -5.77 10.11 -7.39
CA LEU A 180 -5.71 11.55 -7.15
C LEU A 180 -7.04 12.08 -6.59
N ARG A 181 -8.19 11.69 -7.15
CA ARG A 181 -9.50 12.07 -6.63
C ARG A 181 -9.76 11.58 -5.21
N ALA A 182 -9.25 10.39 -4.87
CA ALA A 182 -9.33 9.89 -3.50
C ALA A 182 -8.50 10.73 -2.52
N PHE A 183 -7.44 11.41 -3.01
CA PHE A 183 -6.59 12.30 -2.21
C PHE A 183 -7.25 13.65 -1.91
N ASP A 184 -8.20 14.12 -2.73
CA ASP A 184 -8.88 15.41 -2.54
C ASP A 184 -9.61 15.52 -1.18
N CYS A 185 -9.84 14.40 -0.49
CA CYS A 185 -10.41 14.35 0.85
C CYS A 185 -9.41 14.65 1.99
N VAL A 186 -8.12 14.79 1.70
CA VAL A 186 -7.05 14.99 2.70
C VAL A 186 -7.00 16.46 3.18
N PRO A 187 -7.08 16.73 4.49
CA PRO A 187 -7.01 18.09 5.02
C PRO A 187 -5.71 18.83 4.64
N GLY A 188 -5.82 20.11 4.29
CA GLY A 188 -4.68 20.95 3.89
C GLY A 188 -4.37 20.91 2.39
N TYR A 189 -4.94 19.96 1.62
CA TYR A 189 -4.71 19.89 0.18
C TYR A 189 -5.73 20.74 -0.60
N ALA A 190 -5.24 21.67 -1.43
CA ALA A 190 -6.09 22.59 -2.20
C ALA A 190 -6.56 22.07 -3.58
N GLY A 191 -6.28 20.81 -3.92
CA GLY A 191 -6.70 20.19 -5.19
C GLY A 191 -5.82 20.53 -6.40
N THR A 192 -6.09 19.90 -7.54
CA THR A 192 -5.47 20.25 -8.83
C THR A 192 -6.22 21.42 -9.50
N PRO A 193 -5.54 22.47 -10.02
CA PRO A 193 -6.20 23.64 -10.60
C PRO A 193 -7.07 23.37 -11.85
N ASP A 194 -6.95 22.20 -12.48
CA ASP A 194 -7.50 21.90 -13.81
C ASP A 194 -8.72 20.95 -13.78
N ALA A 195 -9.34 20.76 -12.61
CA ALA A 195 -10.61 20.05 -12.52
C ALA A 195 -11.72 20.91 -13.14
N ARG A 196 -11.90 20.83 -14.48
CA ARG A 196 -12.97 21.50 -15.21
C ARG A 196 -14.32 21.23 -14.51
N PRO A 197 -15.04 22.26 -14.04
CA PRO A 197 -16.35 22.09 -13.42
C PRO A 197 -17.41 21.87 -14.51
N GLY A 198 -17.38 20.71 -15.19
CA GLY A 198 -18.21 20.46 -16.37
C GLY A 198 -18.77 19.04 -16.52
N GLU A 199 -18.00 17.99 -16.19
CA GLU A 199 -18.48 16.60 -16.30
C GLU A 199 -18.81 16.03 -14.92
N ARG A 200 -19.71 16.72 -14.22
CA ARG A 200 -20.40 16.17 -13.06
C ARG A 200 -21.54 15.27 -13.54
N SER A 201 -21.21 14.03 -13.88
CA SER A 201 -22.19 12.93 -13.80
C SER A 201 -21.78 12.00 -12.67
N ILE A 202 -21.98 12.48 -11.44
CA ILE A 202 -21.97 11.68 -10.21
C ILE A 202 -23.14 12.15 -9.35
N GLU A 203 -24.35 12.08 -9.91
CA GLU A 203 -25.58 12.27 -9.14
C GLU A 203 -25.87 11.05 -8.22
N GLY A 204 -25.12 9.95 -8.35
CA GLY A 204 -25.29 8.76 -7.52
C GLY A 204 -24.43 8.67 -6.24
N VAL A 205 -23.31 9.38 -6.14
CA VAL A 205 -22.30 9.10 -5.08
C VAL A 205 -22.41 10.05 -3.89
N ARG A 206 -23.07 11.20 -4.05
CA ARG A 206 -23.02 12.30 -3.08
C ARG A 206 -23.92 12.16 -1.84
N ARG A 207 -24.72 11.09 -1.69
CA ARG A 207 -25.64 10.93 -0.54
C ARG A 207 -25.59 9.60 0.22
N GLY A 208 -24.71 8.65 -0.13
CA GLY A 208 -24.74 7.33 0.51
C GLY A 208 -23.40 6.63 0.76
N ALA A 209 -22.27 7.15 0.26
CA ALA A 209 -21.04 6.36 0.17
C ALA A 209 -20.49 5.87 1.53
N PHE A 210 -20.48 6.71 2.57
CA PHE A 210 -19.95 6.30 3.88
C PHE A 210 -20.86 5.28 4.59
N GLY A 211 -22.19 5.43 4.47
CA GLY A 211 -23.16 4.51 5.04
C GLY A 211 -23.32 3.20 4.26
N SER A 212 -23.05 3.21 2.95
CA SER A 212 -23.12 2.02 2.10
C SER A 212 -21.90 1.12 2.23
N VAL A 213 -20.69 1.67 2.43
CA VAL A 213 -19.49 0.84 2.64
C VAL A 213 -19.60 0.06 3.94
N VAL A 214 -19.96 0.67 5.07
CA VAL A 214 -20.13 -0.04 6.36
C VAL A 214 -21.21 -1.12 6.29
N ARG A 215 -22.34 -0.84 5.62
CA ARG A 215 -23.42 -1.83 5.42
C ARG A 215 -23.01 -2.99 4.51
N LEU A 216 -22.18 -2.74 3.49
CA LEU A 216 -21.68 -3.76 2.57
C LEU A 216 -20.60 -4.63 3.24
N THR A 217 -19.71 -4.04 4.04
CA THR A 217 -18.67 -4.80 4.78
C THR A 217 -19.28 -5.68 5.88
N MET A 218 -20.35 -5.21 6.55
CA MET A 218 -21.11 -6.02 7.52
C MET A 218 -21.91 -7.15 6.87
N ALA A 219 -22.27 -7.03 5.58
CA ALA A 219 -23.00 -8.05 4.84
C ALA A 219 -22.11 -9.17 4.26
N ILE A 220 -20.80 -8.93 4.09
CA ILE A 220 -19.88 -9.84 3.39
C ILE A 220 -18.92 -10.58 4.34
N GLY A 221 -18.67 -10.09 5.56
CA GLY A 221 -17.70 -10.68 6.50
C GLY A 221 -18.33 -11.17 7.82
N GLY A 222 -18.32 -12.49 8.05
CA GLY A 222 -18.69 -13.11 9.32
C GLY A 222 -17.76 -12.71 10.48
N VAL A 223 -18.12 -11.63 11.18
CA VAL A 223 -18.11 -11.29 12.62
C VAL A 223 -16.95 -11.72 13.58
N GLU A 224 -16.03 -12.62 13.27
CA GLU A 224 -15.17 -13.20 14.32
C GLU A 224 -13.77 -12.56 14.44
N GLY A 225 -13.17 -12.04 13.36
CA GLY A 225 -11.83 -11.43 13.40
C GLY A 225 -11.78 -9.95 13.82
N TRP A 226 -12.90 -9.21 13.72
CA TRP A 226 -12.93 -7.76 13.93
C TRP A 226 -13.13 -7.35 15.41
N LYS A 227 -13.61 -8.26 16.26
CA LYS A 227 -14.03 -7.93 17.64
C LYS A 227 -12.88 -7.52 18.56
N ALA A 228 -11.71 -8.14 18.42
CA ALA A 228 -10.56 -7.87 19.30
C ALA A 228 -9.97 -6.48 19.04
N THR A 229 -9.73 -6.13 17.77
CA THR A 229 -9.16 -4.83 17.38
C THR A 229 -10.18 -3.68 17.47
N ALA A 230 -11.46 -3.96 17.20
CA ALA A 230 -12.53 -2.96 17.36
C ALA A 230 -12.77 -2.62 18.84
N GLY A 231 -12.64 -3.57 19.76
CA GLY A 231 -12.82 -3.35 21.21
C GLY A 231 -11.81 -2.32 21.76
N ASP A 232 -10.53 -2.48 21.42
CA ASP A 232 -9.47 -1.57 21.85
C ASP A 232 -9.59 -0.18 21.22
N ILE A 233 -9.97 -0.10 19.95
CA ILE A 233 -10.19 1.16 19.23
C ILE A 233 -11.42 1.90 19.80
N ILE A 234 -12.53 1.19 20.04
CA ILE A 234 -13.76 1.77 20.63
C ILE A 234 -13.46 2.28 22.04
N ALA A 235 -12.72 1.53 22.87
CA ALA A 235 -12.34 1.96 24.20
C ALA A 235 -11.40 3.18 24.20
N LYS A 236 -10.56 3.34 23.17
CA LYS A 236 -9.67 4.50 23.01
C LYS A 236 -10.45 5.75 22.51
N VAL A 237 -11.38 5.58 21.58
CA VAL A 237 -12.28 6.64 21.09
C VAL A 237 -13.24 7.14 22.17
N GLN A 238 -13.79 6.25 23.00
CA GLN A 238 -14.67 6.62 24.11
C GLN A 238 -13.92 7.39 25.22
N ARG A 239 -12.66 7.04 25.49
CA ARG A 239 -11.81 7.78 26.43
C ARG A 239 -11.45 9.17 25.91
N GLY A 240 -11.27 9.34 24.59
CA GLY A 240 -11.04 10.64 23.96
C GLY A 240 -12.25 11.59 24.04
N ARG A 241 -13.48 11.09 23.85
CA ARG A 241 -14.71 11.90 23.97
C ARG A 241 -15.02 12.35 25.40
N ALA A 242 -14.57 11.61 26.41
CA ALA A 242 -14.76 11.98 27.82
C ALA A 242 -13.81 13.10 28.29
N ALA A 243 -12.79 13.44 27.50
CA ALA A 243 -11.77 14.44 27.84
C ALA A 243 -12.01 15.83 27.18
N GLU A 244 -13.03 15.98 26.33
CA GLU A 244 -13.42 17.31 25.83
C GLU A 244 -14.10 18.12 26.96
N PRO A 245 -13.56 19.29 27.36
CA PRO A 245 -14.22 20.11 28.36
C PRO A 245 -15.53 20.63 27.78
N GLN A 246 -16.65 20.26 28.41
CA GLN A 246 -17.97 20.83 28.11
C GLN A 246 -17.90 22.34 28.29
N CYS A 247 -17.89 23.05 27.15
CA CYS A 247 -18.01 24.50 27.11
C CYS A 247 -19.41 24.85 27.65
N LYS A 248 -19.49 25.21 28.94
CA LYS A 248 -20.71 25.79 29.51
C LYS A 248 -20.86 27.18 28.91
N SER A 249 -21.83 27.34 28.00
CA SER A 249 -22.35 28.66 27.65
C SER A 249 -22.83 29.39 28.91
N PRO A 250 -22.49 30.67 29.10
CA PRO A 250 -23.11 31.48 30.13
C PRO A 250 -24.55 31.77 29.69
N MET A 251 -25.52 31.34 30.49
CA MET A 251 -26.91 31.77 30.37
C MET A 251 -27.02 33.13 31.05
N ASP A 252 -27.50 34.12 30.30
CA ASP A 252 -27.93 35.42 30.78
C ASP A 252 -28.90 35.31 31.96
N GLY A 253 -28.71 36.18 32.96
CA GLY A 253 -29.57 36.33 34.14
C GLY A 253 -28.90 37.13 35.24
#